data_AF-A0A7V7Z9M1-F1
#
_entry.id   AF-A0A7V7Z9M1-F1
#
_cell.length_a   1.000
_cell.length_b   1.000
_cell.length_c   1.000
_cell.angle_alpha   90.00
_cell.angle_beta   90.00
_cell.angle_gamma   90.00
#
_symmetry.space_group_name_H-M   'P 1'
#
loop_
_entity.id
_entity.type
_entity.pdbx_description
1 polymer ?
#
loop_
_entity_poly.entity_id
_entity_poly.type
_entity_poly.pdbx_seq_one_letter_code
_entity_poly.pdbx_strand_id
1 'polypeptide(L)'
;MINALPSSLNSLVEKIDAAIKSWPVHVSLEHAIRWVLQFEAEDYGLAVRILEHIDVLGISEVRAALEIAHTKLLRKISEKGTPLKGDNTLFAAIGSSAKSGSLIAYHYRVTADIAEDNFVSSDEEDILNLTKIDNIVLVDDVIGSGRTIAKEVKRVGEEVYSLSRSRNIFVLTVAGYSDGIKHVLDETGATVVTALEYNTNDTVANLDGVFYSGMPVSERNVALEKIKRYCRNISTSSLGYTDLGGLLVFDHNTPNTTLPIIWSSSKGWQPLFPRAGKIIGAAKILKSAADERAKSAEAKPSQKNPNIRQTAEVTLFVEGKVDEIFVDYLSKRQNLSARLGVGNINSVALGGLYQSPRLLELLRDSRKYAIFVLDNDKHAVRAAVRLSNLEGVQVMHLNPTFMGLLDIAKIYSQRDRFPGLPDQIGETNNEIWLHEVEMATLKRGPVYANSDRIAQIIDEFIDLEKYENFSSQLKVHVDKIFEEIEPLGKKSK
;
A
#
# COMPACT_ATOMS: atom_id res chain seq x y z
N MET A 1 -46.14 14.36 1.66
CA MET A 1 -46.14 12.94 2.08
C MET A 1 -46.03 12.73 3.60
N ILE A 2 -45.92 13.77 4.44
CA ILE A 2 -45.62 13.63 5.88
C ILE A 2 -46.83 13.17 6.73
N ASN A 3 -48.07 13.44 6.30
CA ASN A 3 -49.26 13.36 7.16
C ASN A 3 -49.81 11.94 7.48
N ALA A 4 -49.04 10.87 7.25
CA ALA A 4 -49.41 9.50 7.64
C ALA A 4 -48.21 8.55 7.76
N LEU A 5 -47.10 8.98 8.36
CA LEU A 5 -46.00 8.05 8.71
C LEU A 5 -46.45 7.08 9.81
N PRO A 6 -45.95 5.82 9.85
CA PRO A 6 -46.20 4.90 10.95
C PRO A 6 -45.80 5.48 12.31
N SER A 7 -46.55 5.17 13.36
CA SER A 7 -46.30 5.66 14.73
C SER A 7 -44.88 5.36 15.22
N SER A 8 -44.35 4.19 14.85
CA SER A 8 -42.98 3.75 15.15
C SER A 8 -41.88 4.54 14.43
N LEU A 9 -42.21 5.20 13.31
CA LEU A 9 -41.28 6.05 12.58
C LEU A 9 -41.38 7.52 13.01
N ASN A 10 -42.58 8.01 13.36
CA ASN A 10 -42.78 9.39 13.84
C ASN A 10 -41.88 9.75 15.03
N SER A 11 -41.68 8.83 15.98
CA SER A 11 -40.78 9.01 17.13
C SER A 11 -39.28 9.03 16.78
N LEU A 12 -38.92 8.71 15.52
CA LEU A 12 -37.54 8.68 15.03
C LEU A 12 -37.23 9.79 14.01
N VAL A 13 -38.23 10.55 13.54
CA VAL A 13 -38.03 11.60 12.51
C VAL A 13 -37.00 12.64 12.93
N GLU A 14 -37.01 13.08 14.19
CA GLU A 14 -36.02 14.04 14.71
C GLU A 14 -34.58 13.49 14.67
N LYS A 15 -34.39 12.19 14.91
CA LYS A 15 -33.08 11.52 14.79
C LYS A 15 -32.62 11.42 13.34
N ILE A 16 -33.53 11.10 12.42
CA ILE A 16 -33.25 11.08 10.97
C ILE A 16 -32.82 12.47 10.51
N ASP A 17 -33.59 13.51 10.87
CA ASP A 17 -33.31 14.89 10.50
C ASP A 17 -32.00 15.41 11.13
N ALA A 18 -31.68 15.03 12.37
CA ALA A 18 -30.40 15.35 13.00
C ALA A 18 -29.21 14.65 12.30
N ALA A 19 -29.35 13.36 11.95
CA ALA A 19 -28.30 12.59 11.27
C ALA A 19 -28.01 13.12 9.85
N ILE A 20 -29.02 13.44 9.06
CA ILE A 20 -28.79 13.97 7.70
C ILE A 20 -28.26 15.41 7.71
N LYS A 21 -28.52 16.18 8.77
CA LYS A 21 -28.01 17.56 8.94
C LYS A 21 -26.56 17.64 9.44
N SER A 22 -26.00 16.55 9.98
CA SER A 22 -24.58 16.53 10.37
C SER A 22 -23.65 16.23 9.19
N TRP A 23 -24.17 15.70 8.08
CA TRP A 23 -23.40 15.40 6.89
C TRP A 23 -23.06 16.66 6.06
N PRO A 24 -21.87 16.72 5.42
CA PRO A 24 -21.51 17.80 4.49
C PRO A 24 -22.27 17.71 3.15
N VAL A 25 -23.02 16.64 2.91
CA VAL A 25 -23.81 16.40 1.69
C VAL A 25 -25.30 16.50 2.00
N HIS A 26 -26.00 17.39 1.29
CA HIS A 26 -27.44 17.56 1.49
C HIS A 26 -28.25 16.34 1.02
N VAL A 27 -28.80 15.60 1.98
CA VAL A 27 -29.85 14.58 1.77
C VAL A 27 -31.17 15.14 2.29
N SER A 28 -32.24 15.05 1.49
CA SER A 28 -33.56 15.51 1.94
C SER A 28 -34.17 14.54 2.97
N LEU A 29 -34.88 15.09 3.96
CA LEU A 29 -35.59 14.30 4.97
C LEU A 29 -36.59 13.31 4.33
N GLU A 30 -37.24 13.68 3.23
CA GLU A 30 -38.12 12.78 2.48
C GLU A 30 -37.36 11.58 1.89
N HIS A 31 -36.16 11.77 1.34
CA HIS A 31 -35.34 10.68 0.80
C HIS A 31 -34.85 9.74 1.91
N ALA A 32 -34.38 10.28 3.04
CA ALA A 32 -33.96 9.47 4.18
C ALA A 32 -35.14 8.70 4.81
N ILE A 33 -36.31 9.32 4.95
CA ILE A 33 -37.54 8.66 5.40
C ILE A 33 -37.95 7.53 4.43
N ARG A 34 -37.93 7.78 3.12
CA ARG A 34 -38.19 6.73 2.11
C ARG A 34 -37.22 5.56 2.23
N TRP A 35 -35.94 5.85 2.47
CA TRP A 35 -34.93 4.80 2.66
C TRP A 35 -35.23 3.94 3.91
N VAL A 36 -35.56 4.56 5.05
CA VAL A 36 -35.94 3.86 6.29
C VAL A 36 -37.22 3.04 6.13
N LEU A 37 -38.21 3.54 5.37
CA LEU A 37 -39.48 2.84 5.10
C LEU A 37 -39.34 1.52 4.33
N GLN A 38 -38.16 1.21 3.77
CA GLN A 38 -37.88 -0.08 3.11
C GLN A 38 -37.55 -1.22 4.08
N PHE A 39 -37.33 -0.91 5.35
CA PHE A 39 -37.12 -1.90 6.41
C PHE A 39 -38.47 -2.37 6.98
N GLU A 40 -38.48 -3.53 7.64
CA GLU A 40 -39.62 -3.96 8.46
C GLU A 40 -39.85 -2.96 9.61
N ALA A 41 -41.10 -2.78 10.05
CA ALA A 41 -41.46 -1.72 11.00
C ALA A 41 -40.79 -1.85 12.39
N GLU A 42 -40.38 -3.06 12.77
CA GLU A 42 -39.56 -3.34 13.96
C GLU A 42 -38.08 -2.95 13.79
N ASP A 43 -37.61 -2.80 12.55
CA ASP A 43 -36.22 -2.53 12.18
C ASP A 43 -35.94 -1.05 11.88
N TYR A 44 -36.94 -0.16 11.97
CA TYR A 44 -36.73 1.28 11.78
C TYR A 44 -35.67 1.84 12.73
N GLY A 45 -35.61 1.36 13.98
CA GLY A 45 -34.54 1.75 14.92
C GLY A 45 -33.14 1.35 14.45
N LEU A 46 -33.00 0.20 13.79
CA LEU A 46 -31.75 -0.28 13.19
C LEU A 46 -31.37 0.54 11.95
N ALA A 47 -32.35 0.88 11.10
CA ALA A 47 -32.15 1.74 9.94
C ALA A 47 -31.67 3.14 10.35
N VAL A 48 -32.33 3.78 11.31
CA VAL A 48 -31.93 5.10 11.83
C VAL A 48 -30.55 5.04 12.49
N ARG A 49 -30.23 3.95 13.21
CA ARG A 49 -28.90 3.74 13.76
C ARG A 49 -27.82 3.63 12.68
N ILE A 50 -28.12 3.07 11.51
CA ILE A 50 -27.20 3.11 10.36
C ILE A 50 -26.97 4.56 9.94
N LEU A 51 -28.02 5.38 9.77
CA LEU A 51 -27.86 6.80 9.42
C LEU A 51 -26.99 7.56 10.44
N GLU A 52 -27.18 7.32 11.75
CA GLU A 52 -26.39 7.92 12.83
C GLU A 52 -24.89 7.56 12.79
N HIS A 53 -24.48 6.52 12.04
CA HIS A 53 -23.09 6.01 11.97
C HIS A 53 -22.51 5.96 10.55
N ILE A 54 -23.20 6.47 9.52
CA ILE A 54 -22.59 6.66 8.20
C ILE A 54 -21.65 7.86 8.28
N ASP A 55 -20.39 7.64 7.93
CA ASP A 55 -19.40 8.70 7.72
C ASP A 55 -19.50 9.17 6.26
N VAL A 56 -19.91 10.42 6.07
CA VAL A 56 -20.14 11.03 4.74
C VAL A 56 -19.10 12.10 4.51
N LEU A 57 -18.21 11.87 3.55
CA LEU A 57 -17.17 12.82 3.15
C LEU A 57 -17.60 13.61 1.93
N GLY A 58 -17.69 14.93 2.07
CA GLY A 58 -17.91 15.85 0.97
C GLY A 58 -16.60 16.29 0.31
N ILE A 59 -16.72 17.04 -0.78
CA ILE A 59 -15.57 17.57 -1.53
C ILE A 59 -14.60 18.40 -0.66
N SER A 60 -15.09 19.09 0.38
CA SER A 60 -14.27 19.87 1.30
C SER A 60 -13.40 18.98 2.17
N GLU A 61 -14.00 17.95 2.76
CA GLU A 61 -13.32 16.96 3.60
C GLU A 61 -12.33 16.13 2.76
N VAL A 62 -12.73 15.74 1.54
CA VAL A 62 -11.88 15.06 0.57
C VAL A 62 -10.65 15.91 0.20
N ARG A 63 -10.80 17.22 -0.04
CA ARG A 63 -9.66 18.10 -0.35
C ARG A 63 -8.71 18.25 0.83
N ALA A 64 -9.23 18.54 2.03
CA ALA A 64 -8.41 18.64 3.24
C ALA A 64 -7.65 17.33 3.52
N ALA A 65 -8.31 16.19 3.32
CA ALA A 65 -7.67 14.88 3.38
C ALA A 65 -6.56 14.72 2.32
N LEU A 66 -6.78 15.14 1.07
CA LEU A 66 -5.77 15.10 0.02
C LEU A 66 -4.56 16.01 0.28
N GLU A 67 -4.72 17.17 0.92
CA GLU A 67 -3.62 18.03 1.39
C GLU A 67 -2.76 17.33 2.46
N ILE A 68 -3.41 16.68 3.42
CA ILE A 68 -2.75 15.87 4.46
C ILE A 68 -2.01 14.69 3.82
N ALA A 69 -2.64 13.99 2.87
CA ALA A 69 -2.03 12.87 2.15
C ALA A 69 -0.85 13.34 1.28
N HIS A 70 -0.94 14.49 0.62
CA HIS A 70 0.18 15.08 -0.12
C HIS A 70 1.37 15.37 0.80
N THR A 71 1.13 15.99 1.96
CA THR A 71 2.18 16.28 2.95
C THR A 71 2.83 15.00 3.48
N LYS A 72 2.03 13.97 3.81
CA LYS A 72 2.53 12.64 4.19
C LYS A 72 3.36 12.02 3.05
N LEU A 73 2.93 12.15 1.78
CA LEU A 73 3.61 11.62 0.60
C LEU A 73 4.96 12.31 0.35
N LEU A 74 5.04 13.65 0.38
CA LEU A 74 6.31 14.38 0.20
C LEU A 74 7.36 13.92 1.22
N ARG A 75 6.94 13.69 2.47
CA ARG A 75 7.80 13.11 3.51
C ARG A 75 8.25 11.71 3.14
N LYS A 76 7.34 10.81 2.72
CA LYS A 76 7.66 9.43 2.32
C LYS A 76 8.56 9.33 1.08
N ILE A 77 8.39 10.23 0.10
CA ILE A 77 9.28 10.36 -1.06
C ILE A 77 10.68 10.82 -0.63
N SER A 78 10.76 11.77 0.30
CA SER A 78 12.04 12.23 0.87
C SER A 78 12.71 11.14 1.74
N GLU A 79 11.93 10.37 2.51
CA GLU A 79 12.36 9.15 3.22
C GLU A 79 12.92 8.10 2.26
N LYS A 80 12.52 8.06 0.97
CA LYS A 80 13.10 7.21 -0.09
C LYS A 80 14.32 7.80 -0.79
N GLY A 81 14.65 9.07 -0.56
CA GLY A 81 15.85 9.71 -1.12
C GLY A 81 15.69 10.26 -2.54
N THR A 82 14.45 10.22 -3.06
CA THR A 82 14.06 10.68 -4.40
C THR A 82 13.14 11.91 -4.31
N PRO A 83 13.50 12.97 -3.55
CA PRO A 83 12.62 14.13 -3.30
C PRO A 83 12.08 14.71 -4.59
N LEU A 84 10.82 15.14 -4.56
CA LEU A 84 10.08 15.59 -5.73
C LEU A 84 10.77 16.82 -6.35
N LYS A 85 11.18 16.68 -7.62
CA LYS A 85 11.99 17.64 -8.37
C LYS A 85 11.53 17.67 -9.83
N GLY A 86 10.87 18.75 -10.23
CA GLY A 86 10.44 18.95 -11.62
C GLY A 86 9.52 17.84 -12.11
N ASP A 87 10.01 17.07 -13.10
CA ASP A 87 9.29 16.00 -13.78
C ASP A 87 9.63 14.59 -13.27
N ASN A 88 10.34 14.44 -12.14
CA ASN A 88 10.79 13.12 -11.65
C ASN A 88 9.70 12.24 -10.98
N THR A 89 8.45 12.71 -10.90
CA THR A 89 7.37 12.01 -10.20
C THR A 89 6.12 11.96 -11.07
N LEU A 90 5.67 10.74 -11.38
CA LEU A 90 4.50 10.47 -12.20
C LEU A 90 3.30 10.10 -11.33
N PHE A 91 2.17 10.77 -11.55
CA PHE A 91 0.91 10.51 -10.86
C PHE A 91 -0.09 9.82 -11.80
N ALA A 92 -0.81 8.81 -11.32
CA ALA A 92 -1.85 8.15 -12.10
C ALA A 92 -3.01 7.70 -11.23
N ALA A 93 -4.23 7.78 -11.76
CA ALA A 93 -5.41 7.21 -11.10
C ALA A 93 -5.32 5.66 -11.09
N ILE A 94 -5.73 5.05 -9.98
CA ILE A 94 -6.00 3.61 -9.92
C ILE A 94 -7.33 3.36 -10.63
N GLY A 95 -7.27 2.59 -11.71
CA GLY A 95 -8.41 2.41 -12.59
C GLY A 95 -8.43 3.36 -13.79
N SER A 96 -9.60 3.49 -14.41
CA SER A 96 -9.77 4.23 -15.67
C SER A 96 -9.87 5.72 -15.41
N SER A 97 -9.70 6.52 -16.48
CA SER A 97 -9.96 7.96 -16.51
C SER A 97 -11.42 8.37 -16.29
N ALA A 98 -12.35 7.41 -16.14
CA ALA A 98 -13.79 7.65 -15.94
C ALA A 98 -14.32 7.00 -14.65
N LYS A 99 -13.64 7.21 -13.52
CA LYS A 99 -13.98 6.62 -12.20
C LYS A 99 -13.91 7.67 -11.07
N SER A 100 -14.36 7.30 -9.88
CA SER A 100 -14.03 8.04 -8.65
C SER A 100 -12.51 8.24 -8.50
N GLY A 101 -11.68 7.23 -8.75
CA GLY A 101 -10.22 7.37 -8.76
C GLY A 101 -9.68 8.45 -9.73
N SER A 102 -10.31 8.70 -10.89
CA SER A 102 -9.90 9.78 -11.80
C SER A 102 -10.41 11.17 -11.37
N LEU A 103 -11.58 11.23 -10.72
CA LEU A 103 -12.06 12.45 -10.08
C LEU A 103 -11.21 12.84 -8.86
N ILE A 104 -10.83 11.87 -8.03
CA ILE A 104 -9.90 12.06 -6.91
C ILE A 104 -8.52 12.46 -7.43
N ALA A 105 -8.02 11.82 -8.49
CA ALA A 105 -6.80 12.24 -9.18
C ALA A 105 -6.86 13.70 -9.66
N TYR A 106 -7.96 14.12 -10.28
CA TYR A 106 -8.17 15.51 -10.69
C TYR A 106 -8.19 16.46 -9.49
N HIS A 107 -8.94 16.14 -8.44
CA HIS A 107 -8.97 16.95 -7.22
C HIS A 107 -7.60 17.02 -6.54
N TYR A 108 -6.88 15.90 -6.48
CA TYR A 108 -5.52 15.84 -5.94
C TYR A 108 -4.55 16.69 -6.77
N ARG A 109 -4.60 16.62 -8.11
CA ARG A 109 -3.77 17.45 -9.00
C ARG A 109 -3.97 18.95 -8.74
N VAL A 110 -5.21 19.39 -8.63
CA VAL A 110 -5.55 20.80 -8.35
C VAL A 110 -5.18 21.21 -6.92
N THR A 111 -5.40 20.33 -5.93
CA THR A 111 -5.13 20.58 -4.51
C THR A 111 -3.63 20.65 -4.21
N ALA A 112 -2.82 19.84 -4.90
CA ALA A 112 -1.38 19.75 -4.71
C ALA A 112 -0.55 20.57 -5.74
N ASP A 113 -1.21 21.41 -6.54
CA ASP A 113 -0.61 22.23 -7.62
C ASP A 113 0.33 21.44 -8.55
N ILE A 114 -0.12 20.24 -8.97
CA ILE A 114 0.67 19.33 -9.80
C ILE A 114 0.48 19.69 -11.28
N ALA A 115 1.60 19.91 -11.98
CA ALA A 115 1.64 20.13 -13.42
C ALA A 115 0.95 18.99 -14.19
N GLU A 116 0.25 19.34 -15.27
CA GLU A 116 -0.54 18.38 -16.06
C GLU A 116 0.32 17.27 -16.68
N ASP A 117 1.50 17.62 -17.20
CA ASP A 117 2.51 16.70 -17.74
C ASP A 117 2.96 15.60 -16.75
N ASN A 118 2.88 15.88 -15.44
CA ASN A 118 3.22 14.92 -14.38
C ASN A 118 2.05 13.95 -14.07
N PHE A 119 0.88 14.13 -14.70
CA PHE A 119 -0.32 13.34 -14.48
C PHE A 119 -0.71 12.51 -15.71
N VAL A 120 -0.91 11.21 -15.52
CA VAL A 120 -1.33 10.30 -16.60
C VAL A 120 -2.81 10.53 -16.96
N SER A 121 -3.05 11.40 -17.95
CA SER A 121 -4.33 11.51 -18.66
C SER A 121 -4.53 10.30 -19.61
N SER A 122 -5.79 9.99 -19.94
CA SER A 122 -6.12 8.94 -20.92
C SER A 122 -6.10 9.39 -22.37
N ASP A 123 -6.14 10.70 -22.60
CA ASP A 123 -6.66 11.26 -23.85
C ASP A 123 -5.56 11.61 -24.86
N GLU A 124 -4.30 11.52 -24.43
CA GLU A 124 -3.11 11.73 -25.25
C GLU A 124 -2.43 10.40 -25.58
N GLU A 125 -2.13 10.17 -26.87
CA GLU A 125 -1.43 8.97 -27.34
C GLU A 125 0.08 8.96 -27.02
N ASP A 126 0.61 10.09 -26.51
CA ASP A 126 2.03 10.29 -26.25
C ASP A 126 2.61 9.28 -25.26
N ILE A 127 3.74 8.68 -25.66
CA ILE A 127 4.48 7.70 -24.88
C ILE A 127 5.10 8.41 -23.67
N LEU A 128 4.71 8.02 -22.45
CA LEU A 128 5.29 8.60 -21.24
C LEU A 128 6.78 8.28 -21.18
N ASN A 129 7.63 9.30 -21.10
CA ASN A 129 9.06 9.07 -20.97
C ASN A 129 9.41 8.73 -19.51
N LEU A 130 9.37 7.43 -19.19
CA LEU A 130 9.68 6.95 -17.85
C LEU A 130 11.16 7.16 -17.45
N THR A 131 12.10 7.46 -18.36
CA THR A 131 13.55 7.50 -18.08
C THR A 131 13.96 8.50 -16.98
N LYS A 132 13.20 9.58 -16.77
CA LYS A 132 13.42 10.58 -15.71
C LYS A 132 12.66 10.30 -14.40
N ILE A 133 11.70 9.37 -14.44
CA ILE A 133 10.78 9.13 -13.33
C ILE A 133 11.49 8.30 -12.25
N ASP A 134 11.47 8.81 -11.02
CA ASP A 134 11.96 8.14 -9.80
C ASP A 134 10.80 7.57 -8.98
N ASN A 135 9.64 8.24 -9.03
CA ASN A 135 8.49 7.96 -8.18
C ASN A 135 7.23 7.78 -9.04
N ILE A 136 6.47 6.73 -8.79
CA ILE A 136 5.15 6.51 -9.38
C ILE A 136 4.13 6.52 -8.23
N VAL A 137 3.15 7.41 -8.31
CA VAL A 137 2.14 7.63 -7.29
C VAL A 137 0.77 7.24 -7.85
N LEU A 138 0.21 6.17 -7.32
CA LEU A 138 -1.07 5.64 -7.73
C LEU A 138 -2.17 6.15 -6.80
N VAL A 139 -3.14 6.91 -7.33
CA VAL A 139 -4.15 7.66 -6.57
C VAL A 139 -5.52 6.98 -6.64
N ASP A 140 -6.20 6.75 -5.51
CA ASP A 140 -7.58 6.21 -5.46
C ASP A 140 -8.44 6.86 -4.35
N ASP A 141 -9.72 6.55 -4.32
CA ASP A 141 -10.64 7.04 -3.27
C ASP A 141 -10.38 6.39 -1.90
N VAL A 142 -10.49 5.06 -1.81
CA VAL A 142 -10.38 4.31 -0.56
C VAL A 142 -9.72 2.95 -0.70
N ILE A 143 -8.84 2.63 0.26
CA ILE A 143 -8.37 1.26 0.45
C ILE A 143 -9.39 0.48 1.28
N GLY A 144 -10.21 -0.32 0.60
CA GLY A 144 -11.13 -1.28 1.22
C GLY A 144 -10.38 -2.47 1.84
N SER A 145 -10.55 -3.69 1.29
CA SER A 145 -9.73 -4.85 1.66
C SER A 145 -8.39 -4.95 0.90
N GLY A 146 -7.95 -3.87 0.26
CA GLY A 146 -6.67 -3.79 -0.47
C GLY A 146 -6.57 -4.59 -1.78
N ARG A 147 -7.34 -5.68 -1.96
CA ARG A 147 -7.18 -6.66 -3.06
C ARG A 147 -7.10 -6.06 -4.47
N THR A 148 -7.96 -5.09 -4.78
CA THR A 148 -7.99 -4.42 -6.09
C THR A 148 -6.72 -3.59 -6.32
N ILE A 149 -6.34 -2.80 -5.32
CA ILE A 149 -5.16 -1.92 -5.35
C ILE A 149 -3.91 -2.78 -5.43
N ALA A 150 -3.78 -3.80 -4.58
CA ALA A 150 -2.67 -4.75 -4.63
C ALA A 150 -2.50 -5.38 -6.02
N LYS A 151 -3.60 -5.75 -6.69
CA LYS A 151 -3.53 -6.29 -8.07
C LYS A 151 -2.98 -5.29 -9.09
N GLU A 152 -3.45 -4.04 -9.07
CA GLU A 152 -2.97 -3.02 -10.01
C GLU A 152 -1.52 -2.60 -9.69
N VAL A 153 -1.18 -2.42 -8.41
CA VAL A 153 0.19 -2.19 -7.93
C VAL A 153 1.12 -3.31 -8.37
N LYS A 154 0.72 -4.59 -8.23
CA LYS A 154 1.51 -5.74 -8.72
C LYS A 154 1.80 -5.63 -10.21
N ARG A 155 0.76 -5.34 -11.00
CA ARG A 155 0.86 -5.22 -12.47
C ARG A 155 1.79 -4.06 -12.89
N VAL A 156 1.77 -2.95 -12.16
CA VAL A 156 2.72 -1.84 -12.37
C VAL A 156 4.12 -2.22 -11.92
N GLY A 157 4.29 -2.85 -10.75
CA GLY A 157 5.58 -3.28 -10.21
C GLY A 157 6.30 -4.30 -11.08
N GLU A 158 5.58 -5.28 -11.63
CA GLU A 158 6.11 -6.25 -12.61
C GLU A 158 6.80 -5.56 -13.81
N GLU A 159 6.16 -4.52 -14.35
CA GLU A 159 6.71 -3.76 -15.48
C GLU A 159 7.78 -2.75 -15.06
N VAL A 160 7.61 -2.06 -13.93
CA VAL A 160 8.46 -0.94 -13.54
C VAL A 160 9.74 -1.39 -12.84
N TYR A 161 9.67 -2.41 -11.98
CA TYR A 161 10.85 -2.89 -11.26
C TYR A 161 11.85 -3.63 -12.16
N SER A 162 11.40 -4.13 -13.31
CA SER A 162 12.24 -4.72 -14.36
C SER A 162 12.91 -3.71 -15.30
N LEU A 163 12.69 -2.40 -15.12
CA LEU A 163 13.43 -1.35 -15.84
C LEU A 163 14.77 -1.07 -15.15
N SER A 164 15.78 -0.63 -15.93
CA SER A 164 17.15 -0.43 -15.45
C SER A 164 17.26 0.58 -14.29
N ARG A 165 16.59 1.73 -14.40
CA ARG A 165 16.43 2.69 -13.30
C ARG A 165 15.44 2.13 -12.26
N SER A 166 15.84 2.11 -11.00
CA SER A 166 14.94 1.76 -9.89
C SER A 166 13.96 2.90 -9.61
N ARG A 167 12.73 2.54 -9.24
CA ARG A 167 11.62 3.46 -9.08
C ARG A 167 10.75 3.04 -7.91
N ASN A 168 10.28 4.02 -7.16
CA ASN A 168 9.44 3.81 -5.98
C ASN A 168 7.96 3.82 -6.39
N ILE A 169 7.17 2.86 -5.90
CA ILE A 169 5.71 2.86 -6.06
C ILE A 169 5.06 3.28 -4.74
N PHE A 170 4.25 4.34 -4.81
CA PHE A 170 3.41 4.84 -3.74
C PHE A 170 1.94 4.63 -4.09
N VAL A 171 1.11 4.41 -3.08
CA VAL A 171 -0.35 4.48 -3.19
C VAL A 171 -0.82 5.63 -2.32
N LEU A 172 -1.59 6.56 -2.89
CA LEU A 172 -2.20 7.68 -2.18
C LEU A 172 -3.72 7.56 -2.20
N THR A 173 -4.38 7.60 -1.04
CA THR A 173 -5.85 7.61 -0.96
C THR A 173 -6.38 8.61 0.06
N VAL A 174 -7.65 8.97 -0.09
CA VAL A 174 -8.37 9.79 0.89
C VAL A 174 -8.54 8.99 2.18
N ALA A 175 -9.03 7.77 2.07
CA ALA A 175 -9.32 6.87 3.19
C ALA A 175 -8.65 5.49 3.02
N GLY A 176 -8.49 4.75 4.11
CA GLY A 176 -8.16 3.33 4.04
C GLY A 176 -8.46 2.57 5.32
N TYR A 177 -8.85 1.30 5.19
CA TYR A 177 -8.99 0.39 6.32
C TYR A 177 -7.64 -0.27 6.65
N SER A 178 -7.28 -0.32 7.94
CA SER A 178 -6.00 -0.83 8.46
C SER A 178 -5.57 -2.15 7.82
N ASP A 179 -6.50 -3.09 7.73
CA ASP A 179 -6.25 -4.46 7.26
C ASP A 179 -6.06 -4.49 5.74
N GLY A 180 -6.75 -3.61 5.01
CA GLY A 180 -6.56 -3.41 3.58
C GLY A 180 -5.26 -2.71 3.23
N ILE A 181 -4.87 -1.70 4.02
CA ILE A 181 -3.57 -1.04 3.91
C ILE A 181 -2.45 -2.06 4.13
N LYS A 182 -2.55 -2.85 5.22
CA LYS A 182 -1.63 -3.95 5.52
C LYS A 182 -1.58 -4.98 4.39
N HIS A 183 -2.73 -5.37 3.82
CA HIS A 183 -2.76 -6.31 2.70
C HIS A 183 -2.06 -5.76 1.44
N VAL A 184 -2.23 -4.47 1.09
CA VAL A 184 -1.47 -3.86 -0.02
C VAL A 184 0.03 -3.88 0.26
N LEU A 185 0.43 -3.53 1.49
CA LEU A 185 1.84 -3.51 1.90
C LEU A 185 2.48 -4.90 1.81
N ASP A 186 1.87 -5.91 2.44
CA ASP A 186 2.38 -7.28 2.51
C ASP A 186 2.43 -7.94 1.11
N GLU A 187 1.44 -7.66 0.25
CA GLU A 187 1.36 -8.27 -1.08
C GLU A 187 2.32 -7.64 -2.10
N THR A 188 2.77 -6.40 -1.90
CA THR A 188 3.39 -5.61 -2.98
C THR A 188 4.63 -4.78 -2.62
N GLY A 189 4.89 -4.59 -1.32
CA GLY A 189 5.95 -3.70 -0.83
C GLY A 189 5.73 -2.19 -1.06
N ALA A 190 4.69 -1.79 -1.80
CA ALA A 190 4.43 -0.38 -2.12
C ALA A 190 4.15 0.47 -0.86
N THR A 191 4.60 1.72 -0.89
CA THR A 191 4.42 2.64 0.23
C THR A 191 3.02 3.24 0.20
N VAL A 192 2.16 2.84 1.12
CA VAL A 192 0.79 3.37 1.23
C VAL A 192 0.75 4.66 2.07
N VAL A 193 -0.01 5.64 1.60
CA VAL A 193 -0.28 6.92 2.25
C VAL A 193 -1.79 7.18 2.19
N THR A 194 -2.47 7.14 3.34
CA THR A 194 -3.87 7.57 3.44
C THR A 194 -3.97 8.82 4.31
N ALA A 195 -4.99 9.65 4.12
CA ALA A 195 -5.26 10.76 5.02
C ALA A 195 -5.98 10.27 6.27
N LEU A 196 -7.12 9.60 6.05
CA LEU A 196 -8.01 9.02 7.04
C LEU A 196 -7.76 7.51 7.13
N GLU A 197 -7.81 6.98 8.35
CA GLU A 197 -7.57 5.57 8.66
C GLU A 197 -8.74 5.02 9.48
N TYR A 198 -9.36 3.97 8.97
CA TYR A 198 -10.45 3.23 9.62
C TYR A 198 -9.93 1.86 10.03
N ASN A 199 -10.55 1.24 11.03
CA ASN A 199 -10.22 -0.09 11.51
C ASN A 199 -11.50 -0.93 11.65
N THR A 200 -11.40 -2.15 12.18
CA THR A 200 -12.55 -3.04 12.32
C THR A 200 -13.63 -2.52 13.26
N ASN A 201 -13.29 -1.67 14.25
CA ASN A 201 -14.26 -1.02 15.15
C ASN A 201 -15.19 -0.02 14.43
N ASP A 202 -14.79 0.46 13.25
CA ASP A 202 -15.56 1.41 12.42
C ASP A 202 -16.47 0.69 11.41
N THR A 203 -16.64 -0.63 11.57
CA THR A 203 -17.48 -1.47 10.73
C THR A 203 -18.60 -2.13 11.55
N VAL A 204 -19.72 -2.45 10.90
CA VAL A 204 -20.78 -3.24 11.56
C VAL A 204 -20.39 -4.71 11.74
N ALA A 205 -19.28 -5.17 11.13
CA ALA A 205 -18.82 -6.55 11.25
C ALA A 205 -18.23 -6.85 12.64
N ASN A 206 -17.70 -5.84 13.34
CA ASN A 206 -17.20 -5.98 14.70
C ASN A 206 -18.30 -5.67 15.72
N LEU A 207 -18.72 -6.67 16.50
CA LEU A 207 -19.75 -6.54 17.52
C LEU A 207 -19.35 -5.66 18.72
N ASP A 208 -18.06 -5.36 18.89
CA ASP A 208 -17.55 -4.40 19.88
C ASP A 208 -17.19 -3.04 19.26
N GLY A 209 -17.47 -2.87 17.97
CA GLY A 209 -17.28 -1.62 17.25
C GLY A 209 -18.26 -0.51 17.68
N VAL A 210 -17.93 0.73 17.27
CA VAL A 210 -18.65 1.96 17.65
C VAL A 210 -20.14 1.87 17.34
N PHE A 211 -20.50 1.23 16.22
CA PHE A 211 -21.88 0.98 15.80
C PHE A 211 -22.75 0.31 16.89
N TYR A 212 -22.18 -0.52 17.78
CA TYR A 212 -22.92 -1.20 18.84
C TYR A 212 -22.80 -0.51 20.22
N SER A 213 -22.23 0.69 20.28
CA SER A 213 -22.10 1.46 21.53
C SER A 213 -23.46 1.78 22.16
N GLY A 214 -23.64 1.42 23.43
CA GLY A 214 -24.94 1.54 24.13
C GLY A 214 -25.99 0.47 23.76
N MET A 215 -25.69 -0.47 22.85
CA MET A 215 -26.57 -1.60 22.56
C MET A 215 -26.28 -2.79 23.50
N PRO A 216 -27.31 -3.42 24.12
CA PRO A 216 -27.14 -4.63 24.91
C PRO A 216 -26.45 -5.75 24.13
N VAL A 217 -25.49 -6.44 24.74
CA VAL A 217 -24.67 -7.49 24.08
C VAL A 217 -25.54 -8.59 23.46
N SER A 218 -26.67 -8.93 24.09
CA SER A 218 -27.67 -9.88 23.59
C SER A 218 -28.31 -9.49 22.26
N GLU A 219 -28.38 -8.20 21.94
CA GLU A 219 -29.05 -7.66 20.74
C GLU A 219 -28.09 -7.48 19.56
N ARG A 220 -26.78 -7.32 19.81
CA ARG A 220 -25.78 -6.98 18.78
C ARG A 220 -25.71 -8.00 17.65
N ASN A 221 -25.71 -9.29 17.99
CA ASN A 221 -25.77 -10.38 17.00
C ASN A 221 -27.06 -10.36 16.18
N VAL A 222 -28.20 -10.03 16.82
CA VAL A 222 -29.51 -9.95 16.15
C VAL A 222 -29.53 -8.78 15.16
N ALA A 223 -29.00 -7.63 15.56
CA ALA A 223 -28.83 -6.47 14.69
C ALA A 223 -27.92 -6.79 13.49
N LEU A 224 -26.77 -7.45 13.70
CA LEU A 224 -25.86 -7.85 12.62
C LEU A 224 -26.52 -8.79 11.60
N GLU A 225 -27.20 -9.86 12.05
CA GLU A 225 -27.88 -10.77 11.13
C GLU A 225 -29.08 -10.11 10.43
N LYS A 226 -29.76 -9.15 11.08
CA LYS A 226 -30.78 -8.32 10.42
C LYS A 226 -30.16 -7.45 9.30
N ILE A 227 -29.03 -6.78 9.53
CA ILE A 227 -28.30 -6.05 8.47
C ILE A 227 -27.95 -6.99 7.31
N LYS A 228 -27.34 -8.14 7.62
CA LYS A 228 -26.96 -9.14 6.60
C LYS A 228 -28.17 -9.65 5.82
N ARG A 229 -29.34 -9.85 6.47
CA ARG A 229 -30.61 -10.24 5.84
C ARG A 229 -31.02 -9.23 4.77
N TYR A 230 -31.09 -7.94 5.09
CA TYR A 230 -31.43 -6.91 4.09
C TYR A 230 -30.41 -6.84 2.95
N CYS A 231 -29.11 -6.88 3.25
CA CYS A 231 -28.06 -6.84 2.24
C CYS A 231 -28.10 -8.06 1.28
N ARG A 232 -28.25 -9.29 1.80
CA ARG A 232 -28.41 -10.53 1.00
C ARG A 232 -29.69 -10.49 0.15
N ASN A 233 -30.75 -9.86 0.66
CA ASN A 233 -32.00 -9.72 -0.10
C ASN A 233 -31.80 -8.88 -1.36
N ILE A 234 -30.94 -7.85 -1.34
CA ILE A 234 -30.73 -6.93 -2.47
C ILE A 234 -29.44 -7.18 -3.28
N SER A 235 -28.44 -7.86 -2.71
CA SER A 235 -27.09 -8.03 -3.26
C SER A 235 -26.58 -9.46 -3.07
N THR A 236 -25.52 -9.85 -3.79
CA THR A 236 -24.83 -11.14 -3.57
C THR A 236 -23.94 -11.14 -2.34
N SER A 237 -23.68 -9.98 -1.74
CA SER A 237 -22.87 -9.81 -0.54
C SER A 237 -23.73 -9.45 0.68
N SER A 238 -23.28 -9.86 1.87
CA SER A 238 -24.00 -9.62 3.13
C SER A 238 -23.61 -8.33 3.84
N LEU A 239 -22.38 -7.83 3.64
CA LEU A 239 -21.85 -6.63 4.31
C LEU A 239 -21.00 -5.73 3.38
N GLY A 240 -21.06 -5.92 2.06
CA GLY A 240 -20.20 -5.25 1.08
C GLY A 240 -19.06 -6.14 0.57
N TYR A 241 -18.17 -5.58 -0.25
CA TYR A 241 -17.03 -6.32 -0.80
C TYR A 241 -16.18 -6.92 0.33
N THR A 242 -15.86 -8.21 0.21
CA THR A 242 -15.21 -9.03 1.26
C THR A 242 -15.91 -9.01 2.63
N ASP A 243 -17.23 -8.72 2.64
CA ASP A 243 -18.07 -8.58 3.84
C ASP A 243 -17.50 -7.64 4.92
N LEU A 244 -16.80 -6.57 4.49
CA LEU A 244 -16.13 -5.62 5.39
C LEU A 244 -17.08 -4.92 6.36
N GLY A 245 -18.32 -4.62 5.95
CA GLY A 245 -19.29 -3.93 6.79
C GLY A 245 -19.01 -2.44 6.99
N GLY A 246 -18.36 -1.80 6.02
CA GLY A 246 -18.01 -0.38 6.09
C GLY A 246 -19.24 0.54 6.11
N LEU A 247 -19.06 1.73 6.68
CA LEU A 247 -20.07 2.78 6.79
C LEU A 247 -19.62 4.10 6.13
N LEU A 248 -18.57 4.06 5.31
CA LEU A 248 -18.02 5.23 4.61
C LEU A 248 -18.77 5.52 3.29
N VAL A 249 -19.04 6.79 3.01
CA VAL A 249 -19.63 7.30 1.78
C VAL A 249 -18.83 8.53 1.32
N PHE A 250 -18.58 8.67 0.02
CA PHE A 250 -18.14 9.94 -0.57
C PHE A 250 -19.29 10.56 -1.36
N ASP A 251 -19.35 11.90 -1.40
CA ASP A 251 -20.32 12.69 -2.17
C ASP A 251 -20.46 12.28 -3.64
N HIS A 252 -19.34 11.94 -4.28
CA HIS A 252 -19.24 11.58 -5.68
C HIS A 252 -19.42 10.07 -5.95
N ASN A 253 -19.25 9.19 -4.94
CA ASN A 253 -19.43 7.75 -5.08
C ASN A 253 -19.45 7.01 -3.73
N THR A 254 -20.28 5.97 -3.59
CA THR A 254 -20.23 5.10 -2.40
C THR A 254 -19.32 3.89 -2.63
N PRO A 255 -18.31 3.62 -1.77
CA PRO A 255 -17.48 2.41 -1.80
C PRO A 255 -18.30 1.11 -1.79
N ASN A 256 -17.88 0.10 -2.55
CA ASN A 256 -18.58 -1.20 -2.57
C ASN A 256 -18.29 -2.07 -1.34
N THR A 257 -17.33 -1.67 -0.50
CA THR A 257 -17.09 -2.19 0.85
C THR A 257 -18.12 -1.73 1.88
N THR A 258 -18.86 -0.67 1.56
CA THR A 258 -19.97 -0.16 2.35
C THR A 258 -21.20 -1.05 2.18
N LEU A 259 -22.11 -1.05 3.16
CA LEU A 259 -23.29 -1.91 3.16
C LEU A 259 -24.13 -1.75 1.87
N PRO A 260 -24.48 -2.85 1.16
CA PRO A 260 -25.29 -2.79 -0.06
C PRO A 260 -26.60 -2.01 0.06
N ILE A 261 -27.23 -1.99 1.24
CA ILE A 261 -28.45 -1.22 1.54
C ILE A 261 -28.26 0.30 1.40
N ILE A 262 -27.02 0.79 1.47
CA ILE A 262 -26.73 2.22 1.29
C ILE A 262 -26.67 2.58 -0.20
N TRP A 263 -26.13 1.71 -1.07
CA TRP A 263 -25.74 2.09 -2.44
C TRP A 263 -26.32 1.29 -3.60
N SER A 264 -26.88 0.10 -3.35
CA SER A 264 -27.39 -0.77 -4.41
C SER A 264 -28.81 -0.37 -4.81
N SER A 265 -29.05 -0.15 -6.10
CA SER A 265 -30.40 -0.02 -6.67
C SER A 265 -30.98 -1.36 -7.16
N SER A 266 -30.39 -2.48 -6.73
CA SER A 266 -30.76 -3.82 -7.20
C SER A 266 -32.08 -4.29 -6.60
N LYS A 267 -32.84 -5.09 -7.37
CA LYS A 267 -34.11 -5.71 -6.95
C LYS A 267 -35.16 -4.71 -6.41
N GLY A 268 -35.14 -3.47 -6.92
CA GLY A 268 -36.11 -2.43 -6.56
C GLY A 268 -35.79 -1.63 -5.29
N TRP A 269 -34.68 -1.93 -4.62
CA TRP A 269 -34.22 -1.12 -3.49
C TRP A 269 -33.84 0.30 -3.94
N GLN A 270 -34.24 1.30 -3.18
CA GLN A 270 -33.89 2.70 -3.36
C GLN A 270 -32.66 2.99 -2.50
N PRO A 271 -31.48 3.23 -3.08
CA PRO A 271 -30.27 3.51 -2.31
C PRO A 271 -30.33 4.90 -1.68
N LEU A 272 -29.69 5.05 -0.53
CA LEU A 272 -29.48 6.35 0.10
C LEU A 272 -28.46 7.17 -0.72
N PHE A 273 -27.33 6.53 -1.07
CA PHE A 273 -26.23 7.11 -1.84
C PHE A 273 -25.82 6.14 -2.97
N PRO A 274 -26.32 6.31 -4.22
CA PRO A 274 -26.09 5.35 -5.31
C PRO A 274 -24.62 5.25 -5.72
N ARG A 275 -24.19 4.06 -6.15
CA ARG A 275 -22.84 3.80 -6.69
C ARG A 275 -22.81 3.80 -8.22
N ALA A 276 -21.81 4.45 -8.82
CA ALA A 276 -21.61 4.51 -10.27
C ALA A 276 -20.88 3.27 -10.87
N GLY A 277 -20.94 3.13 -12.21
CA GLY A 277 -20.47 2.01 -13.03
C GLY A 277 -18.93 1.86 -13.25
N LYS A 278 -18.50 1.32 -14.41
CA LYS A 278 -17.32 0.39 -14.57
C LYS A 278 -16.64 0.55 -15.97
N ILE A 279 -15.36 0.23 -16.31
CA ILE A 279 -14.17 -0.43 -15.67
C ILE A 279 -12.82 0.07 -16.34
N ILE A 280 -11.69 -0.62 -16.10
CA ILE A 280 -10.35 -0.71 -16.78
C ILE A 280 -9.34 0.47 -16.80
N GLY A 281 -8.20 0.30 -16.10
CA GLY A 281 -7.17 1.33 -15.89
C GLY A 281 -5.70 0.96 -16.14
N ALA A 282 -4.81 1.85 -15.68
CA ALA A 282 -3.35 1.77 -15.63
C ALA A 282 -2.59 1.50 -16.95
N ALA A 283 -3.30 1.36 -18.08
CA ALA A 283 -2.75 0.88 -19.35
C ALA A 283 -1.57 1.71 -19.90
N LYS A 284 -1.58 3.05 -19.75
CA LYS A 284 -0.55 3.94 -20.31
C LYS A 284 0.81 3.78 -19.62
N ILE A 285 0.86 3.51 -18.31
CA ILE A 285 2.12 3.18 -17.61
C ILE A 285 2.71 1.86 -18.15
N LEU A 286 1.86 0.84 -18.29
CA LEU A 286 2.29 -0.50 -18.73
C LEU A 286 2.80 -0.49 -20.18
N LYS A 287 2.11 0.23 -21.07
CA LYS A 287 2.58 0.44 -22.46
C LYS A 287 3.94 1.15 -22.46
N SER A 288 4.06 2.26 -21.73
CA SER A 288 5.29 3.06 -21.70
C SER A 288 6.49 2.32 -21.09
N ALA A 289 6.26 1.47 -20.08
CA ALA A 289 7.30 0.59 -19.52
C ALA A 289 7.75 -0.50 -20.52
N ALA A 290 6.81 -1.11 -21.26
CA ALA A 290 7.16 -2.03 -22.33
C ALA A 290 7.95 -1.35 -23.46
N ASP A 291 7.56 -0.13 -23.85
CA ASP A 291 8.25 0.68 -24.87
C ASP A 291 9.67 1.10 -24.42
N GLU A 292 9.88 1.46 -23.15
CA GLU A 292 11.22 1.73 -22.57
C GLU A 292 12.08 0.46 -22.60
N ARG A 293 11.52 -0.69 -22.18
CA ARG A 293 12.24 -1.97 -22.15
C ARG A 293 12.68 -2.39 -23.56
N ALA A 294 11.81 -2.30 -24.56
CA ALA A 294 12.15 -2.61 -25.95
C ALA A 294 13.34 -1.77 -26.47
N LYS A 295 13.27 -0.43 -26.28
CA LYS A 295 14.37 0.49 -26.63
C LYS A 295 15.68 0.15 -25.91
N SER A 296 15.61 -0.28 -24.64
CA SER A 296 16.79 -0.66 -23.86
C SER A 296 17.45 -1.97 -24.34
N ALA A 297 16.67 -2.90 -24.88
CA ALA A 297 17.16 -4.17 -25.43
C ALA A 297 17.89 -3.95 -26.76
N GLU A 298 17.35 -3.09 -27.64
CA GLU A 298 17.94 -2.75 -28.94
C GLU A 298 19.24 -1.94 -28.84
N ALA A 299 19.45 -1.24 -27.72
CA ALA A 299 20.70 -0.52 -27.46
C ALA A 299 21.88 -1.51 -27.37
N LYS A 300 22.78 -1.49 -28.37
CA LYS A 300 24.04 -2.23 -28.32
C LYS A 300 24.83 -1.84 -27.06
N PRO A 301 25.49 -2.78 -26.37
CA PRO A 301 26.34 -2.45 -25.22
C PRO A 301 27.43 -1.47 -25.66
N SER A 302 27.34 -0.23 -25.16
CA SER A 302 28.28 0.83 -25.49
C SER A 302 29.68 0.50 -24.94
N GLN A 303 30.70 0.98 -25.64
CA GLN A 303 32.10 0.64 -25.38
C GLN A 303 32.49 0.87 -23.91
N LYS A 304 33.31 -0.05 -23.38
CA LYS A 304 33.83 -0.08 -22.00
C LYS A 304 34.08 1.31 -21.42
N ASN A 305 33.17 1.79 -20.59
CA ASN A 305 33.37 2.99 -19.81
C ASN A 305 34.02 2.59 -18.46
N PRO A 306 35.29 2.95 -18.20
CA PRO A 306 36.07 2.35 -17.10
C PRO A 306 35.53 2.65 -15.70
N ASN A 307 34.60 3.61 -15.55
CA ASN A 307 33.97 3.97 -14.28
C ASN A 307 32.53 3.43 -14.11
N ILE A 308 32.04 2.48 -14.94
CA ILE A 308 30.66 1.94 -14.88
C ILE A 308 30.21 1.68 -13.44
N ARG A 309 31.02 0.94 -12.67
CA ARG A 309 30.74 0.59 -11.27
C ARG A 309 30.49 1.81 -10.38
N GLN A 310 31.34 2.83 -10.46
CA GLN A 310 31.24 4.06 -9.65
C GLN A 310 30.03 4.94 -10.04
N THR A 311 29.45 4.72 -11.21
CA THR A 311 28.21 5.37 -11.68
C THR A 311 26.99 4.46 -11.62
N ALA A 312 27.15 3.19 -11.24
CA ALA A 312 26.09 2.19 -11.28
C ALA A 312 25.09 2.38 -10.14
N GLU A 313 23.82 2.19 -10.48
CA GLU A 313 22.71 2.11 -9.55
C GLU A 313 22.41 0.64 -9.28
N VAL A 314 22.69 0.17 -8.06
CA VAL A 314 22.40 -1.21 -7.64
C VAL A 314 21.05 -1.23 -6.92
N THR A 315 20.16 -2.14 -7.32
CA THR A 315 18.86 -2.35 -6.68
C THR A 315 18.91 -3.57 -5.77
N LEU A 316 18.60 -3.37 -4.49
CA LEU A 316 18.43 -4.43 -3.51
C LEU A 316 16.95 -4.76 -3.38
N PHE A 317 16.55 -5.91 -3.93
CA PHE A 317 15.20 -6.44 -3.74
C PHE A 317 15.14 -7.18 -2.40
N VAL A 318 14.28 -6.73 -1.51
CA VAL A 318 14.07 -7.30 -0.17
C VAL A 318 12.65 -7.84 -0.01
N GLU A 319 12.43 -8.68 1.00
CA GLU A 319 11.16 -9.37 1.20
C GLU A 319 10.07 -8.42 1.71
N GLY A 320 10.30 -7.72 2.83
CA GLY A 320 9.31 -6.89 3.51
C GLY A 320 9.68 -5.40 3.61
N LYS A 321 8.70 -4.58 4.01
CA LYS A 321 8.91 -3.13 4.16
C LYS A 321 9.85 -2.75 5.29
N VAL A 322 9.94 -3.58 6.33
CA VAL A 322 10.89 -3.37 7.45
C VAL A 322 12.33 -3.48 6.95
N ASP A 323 12.60 -4.49 6.13
CA ASP A 323 13.89 -4.72 5.49
C ASP A 323 14.28 -3.55 4.57
N GLU A 324 13.31 -3.01 3.82
CA GLU A 324 13.51 -1.85 2.95
C GLU A 324 13.83 -0.59 3.76
N ILE A 325 13.17 -0.38 4.90
CA ILE A 325 13.51 0.70 5.86
C ILE A 325 14.91 0.48 6.44
N PHE A 326 15.30 -0.77 6.71
CA PHE A 326 16.62 -1.12 7.24
C PHE A 326 17.73 -0.83 6.22
N VAL A 327 17.57 -1.27 4.97
CA VAL A 327 18.53 -1.03 3.90
C VAL A 327 18.60 0.47 3.56
N ASP A 328 17.49 1.20 3.52
CA ASP A 328 17.49 2.64 3.32
C ASP A 328 18.22 3.39 4.44
N TYR A 329 18.03 2.96 5.70
CA TYR A 329 18.77 3.49 6.84
C TYR A 329 20.28 3.27 6.65
N LEU A 330 20.72 2.04 6.35
CA LEU A 330 22.14 1.74 6.13
C LEU A 330 22.73 2.51 4.93
N SER A 331 21.97 2.61 3.82
CA SER A 331 22.37 3.36 2.64
C SER A 331 22.64 4.84 2.96
N LYS A 332 21.73 5.48 3.71
CA LYS A 332 21.78 6.93 4.00
C LYS A 332 22.62 7.33 5.20
N ARG A 333 22.62 6.55 6.28
CA ARG A 333 23.29 6.90 7.55
C ARG A 333 24.65 6.24 7.70
N GLN A 334 24.91 5.13 7.01
CA GLN A 334 26.14 4.33 7.15
C GLN A 334 26.97 4.24 5.85
N ASN A 335 26.64 5.09 4.85
CA ASN A 335 27.35 5.24 3.58
C ASN A 335 27.58 3.92 2.82
N LEU A 336 26.56 3.05 2.77
CA LEU A 336 26.68 1.71 2.17
C LEU A 336 27.15 1.75 0.70
N SER A 337 26.69 2.72 -0.10
CA SER A 337 27.12 2.90 -1.50
C SER A 337 28.64 3.06 -1.66
N ALA A 338 29.25 3.90 -0.81
CA ALA A 338 30.69 4.10 -0.78
C ALA A 338 31.46 2.83 -0.36
N ARG A 339 30.94 2.08 0.62
CA ARG A 339 31.52 0.81 1.09
C ARG A 339 31.51 -0.28 0.00
N LEU A 340 30.39 -0.40 -0.71
CA LEU A 340 30.28 -1.31 -1.86
C LEU A 340 31.07 -0.80 -3.07
N GLY A 341 31.35 0.50 -3.15
CA GLY A 341 32.09 1.15 -4.23
C GLY A 341 31.24 1.36 -5.47
N VAL A 342 29.96 1.69 -5.30
CA VAL A 342 28.98 1.91 -6.36
C VAL A 342 28.37 3.31 -6.27
N GLY A 343 27.78 3.79 -7.38
CA GLY A 343 27.24 5.15 -7.45
C GLY A 343 26.04 5.38 -6.55
N ASN A 344 25.09 4.44 -6.54
CA ASN A 344 23.93 4.48 -5.65
C ASN A 344 23.41 3.08 -5.29
N ILE A 345 22.73 2.97 -4.15
CA ILE A 345 22.00 1.78 -3.71
C ILE A 345 20.56 2.18 -3.44
N ASN A 346 19.63 1.58 -4.18
CA ASN A 346 18.19 1.71 -3.99
C ASN A 346 17.64 0.40 -3.43
N SER A 347 16.75 0.46 -2.44
CA SER A 347 16.07 -0.73 -1.90
C SER A 347 14.59 -0.75 -2.32
N VAL A 348 14.06 -1.95 -2.58
CA VAL A 348 12.66 -2.15 -2.98
C VAL A 348 12.13 -3.42 -2.31
N ALA A 349 11.13 -3.29 -1.42
CA ALA A 349 10.37 -4.44 -0.97
C ALA A 349 9.49 -4.96 -2.11
N LEU A 350 9.48 -6.27 -2.26
CA LEU A 350 8.59 -6.94 -3.19
C LEU A 350 7.33 -7.48 -2.50
N GLY A 351 7.42 -7.86 -1.22
CA GLY A 351 6.36 -8.62 -0.56
C GLY A 351 6.00 -9.86 -1.38
N GLY A 352 4.72 -10.09 -1.57
CA GLY A 352 4.21 -11.14 -2.46
C GLY A 352 4.68 -11.08 -3.94
N LEU A 353 5.22 -9.96 -4.45
CA LEU A 353 5.77 -9.90 -5.82
C LEU A 353 7.01 -10.78 -6.03
N TYR A 354 7.75 -11.08 -4.96
CA TYR A 354 8.90 -11.99 -5.00
C TYR A 354 8.55 -13.38 -5.57
N GLN A 355 7.27 -13.76 -5.50
CA GLN A 355 6.76 -15.03 -6.03
C GLN A 355 6.25 -14.93 -7.49
N SER A 356 6.18 -13.74 -8.10
CA SER A 356 5.63 -13.54 -9.45
C SER A 356 6.57 -14.07 -10.54
N PRO A 357 6.21 -15.11 -11.31
CA PRO A 357 7.05 -15.61 -12.39
C PRO A 357 7.32 -14.54 -13.46
N ARG A 358 6.33 -13.67 -13.72
CA ARG A 358 6.45 -12.58 -14.70
C ARG A 358 7.51 -11.55 -14.29
N LEU A 359 7.56 -11.16 -13.01
CA LEU A 359 8.61 -10.25 -12.54
C LEU A 359 10.00 -10.89 -12.72
N LEU A 360 10.13 -12.19 -12.42
CA LEU A 360 11.41 -12.90 -12.56
C LEU A 360 11.84 -13.04 -14.04
N GLU A 361 10.91 -13.35 -14.94
CA GLU A 361 11.15 -13.37 -16.38
C GLU A 361 11.56 -11.99 -16.91
N LEU A 362 10.84 -10.92 -16.53
CA LEU A 362 11.17 -9.56 -16.95
C LEU A 362 12.49 -9.04 -16.36
N LEU A 363 12.88 -9.48 -15.16
CA LEU A 363 14.17 -9.15 -14.57
C LEU A 363 15.33 -9.87 -15.26
N ARG A 364 15.18 -11.16 -15.63
CA ARG A 364 16.16 -11.91 -16.43
C ARG A 364 16.47 -11.20 -17.75
N ASP A 365 15.43 -10.68 -18.40
CA ASP A 365 15.55 -10.01 -19.69
C ASP A 365 15.97 -8.53 -19.55
N SER A 366 16.21 -8.05 -18.32
CA SER A 366 16.65 -6.69 -18.00
C SER A 366 18.17 -6.60 -17.79
N ARG A 367 18.78 -5.47 -18.17
CA ARG A 367 20.19 -5.17 -17.83
C ARG A 367 20.33 -4.49 -16.47
N LYS A 368 19.52 -4.87 -15.48
CA LYS A 368 19.47 -4.22 -14.16
C LYS A 368 20.49 -4.84 -13.21
N TYR A 369 21.27 -4.01 -12.52
CA TYR A 369 22.14 -4.47 -11.45
C TYR A 369 21.29 -4.77 -10.20
N ALA A 370 20.84 -6.01 -10.08
CA ALA A 370 19.91 -6.44 -9.05
C ALA A 370 20.52 -7.51 -8.13
N ILE A 371 20.37 -7.30 -6.82
CA ILE A 371 20.66 -8.32 -5.79
C ILE A 371 19.37 -8.58 -5.03
N PHE A 372 18.96 -9.84 -4.93
CA PHE A 372 17.92 -10.27 -4.00
C PHE A 372 18.57 -10.53 -2.64
N VAL A 373 18.16 -9.77 -1.63
CA VAL A 373 18.61 -9.93 -0.24
C VAL A 373 17.46 -10.53 0.54
N LEU A 374 17.64 -11.77 0.98
CA LEU A 374 16.58 -12.65 1.46
C LEU A 374 16.93 -13.21 2.83
N ASP A 375 15.93 -13.56 3.63
CA ASP A 375 16.15 -14.38 4.81
C ASP A 375 16.56 -15.82 4.42
N ASN A 376 16.96 -16.62 5.41
CA ASN A 376 17.45 -17.99 5.18
C ASN A 376 16.34 -19.05 5.30
N ASP A 377 15.08 -18.64 5.07
CA ASP A 377 13.89 -19.45 5.31
C ASP A 377 13.52 -20.39 4.14
N LYS A 378 12.57 -21.30 4.39
CA LYS A 378 12.11 -22.30 3.39
C LYS A 378 11.34 -21.71 2.20
N HIS A 379 10.90 -20.46 2.25
CA HIS A 379 10.24 -19.75 1.16
C HIS A 379 11.27 -19.00 0.31
N ALA A 380 12.16 -18.26 0.94
CA ALA A 380 13.34 -17.63 0.35
C ALA A 380 14.15 -18.63 -0.47
N VAL A 381 14.56 -19.77 0.11
CA VAL A 381 15.33 -20.83 -0.58
C VAL A 381 14.65 -21.33 -1.86
N ARG A 382 13.32 -21.49 -1.88
CA ARG A 382 12.59 -22.00 -3.06
C ARG A 382 12.56 -21.02 -4.22
N ALA A 383 12.57 -19.72 -3.96
CA ALA A 383 12.62 -18.70 -4.99
C ALA A 383 14.07 -18.29 -5.32
N ALA A 384 15.01 -18.40 -4.38
CA ALA A 384 16.45 -18.32 -4.64
C ALA A 384 16.89 -19.35 -5.70
N VAL A 385 16.39 -20.59 -5.65
CA VAL A 385 16.61 -21.62 -6.68
C VAL A 385 16.03 -21.25 -8.06
N ARG A 386 15.01 -20.40 -8.13
CA ARG A 386 14.49 -19.87 -9.41
C ARG A 386 15.36 -18.74 -9.93
N LEU A 387 15.82 -17.88 -9.02
CA LEU A 387 16.63 -16.69 -9.29
C LEU A 387 18.07 -17.02 -9.69
N SER A 388 18.68 -18.03 -9.06
CA SER A 388 20.06 -18.46 -9.34
C SER A 388 20.26 -19.03 -10.76
N ASN A 389 19.18 -19.26 -11.50
CA ASN A 389 19.20 -19.72 -12.89
C ASN A 389 19.09 -18.54 -13.90
N LEU A 390 19.10 -17.29 -13.42
CA LEU A 390 18.98 -16.09 -14.24
C LEU A 390 20.34 -15.40 -14.33
N GLU A 391 20.83 -15.15 -15.55
CA GLU A 391 22.10 -14.45 -15.76
C GLU A 391 22.03 -13.01 -15.21
N GLY A 392 23.11 -12.54 -14.56
CA GLY A 392 23.21 -11.18 -14.01
C GLY A 392 22.40 -10.90 -12.74
N VAL A 393 21.66 -11.88 -12.21
CA VAL A 393 20.89 -11.75 -10.96
C VAL A 393 21.63 -12.47 -9.83
N GLN A 394 22.06 -11.72 -8.81
CA GLN A 394 22.67 -12.31 -7.61
C GLN A 394 21.63 -12.50 -6.50
N VAL A 395 21.79 -13.58 -5.73
CA VAL A 395 21.01 -13.85 -4.52
C VAL A 395 21.95 -13.90 -3.32
N MET A 396 21.67 -13.08 -2.31
CA MET A 396 22.33 -13.07 -1.01
C MET A 396 21.34 -13.54 0.06
N HIS A 397 21.68 -14.60 0.78
CA HIS A 397 20.97 -14.99 1.99
C HIS A 397 21.57 -14.27 3.20
N LEU A 398 20.71 -13.71 4.04
CA LEU A 398 21.09 -13.01 5.26
C LEU A 398 21.60 -14.00 6.31
N ASN A 399 22.76 -13.69 6.88
CA ASN A 399 23.31 -14.41 8.02
C ASN A 399 24.12 -13.45 8.93
N PRO A 400 23.53 -12.93 10.02
CA PRO A 400 22.15 -13.16 10.48
C PRO A 400 21.11 -12.33 9.68
N THR A 401 19.82 -12.51 10.00
CA THR A 401 18.71 -11.66 9.49
C THR A 401 18.90 -10.19 9.89
N PHE A 402 18.14 -9.27 9.27
CA PHE A 402 18.19 -7.84 9.64
C PHE A 402 17.93 -7.59 11.13
N MET A 403 17.01 -8.34 11.76
CA MET A 403 16.80 -8.28 13.21
C MET A 403 18.05 -8.72 13.99
N GLY A 404 18.74 -9.76 13.54
CA GLY A 404 19.97 -10.26 14.16
C GLY A 404 21.19 -9.33 14.01
N LEU A 405 21.17 -8.39 13.07
CA LEU A 405 22.15 -7.29 12.97
C LEU A 405 22.04 -6.26 14.10
N LEU A 406 20.99 -6.31 14.92
CA LEU A 406 20.86 -5.46 16.10
C LEU A 406 21.54 -6.08 17.32
N ASP A 407 21.94 -5.24 18.27
CA ASP A 407 22.41 -5.61 19.60
C ASP A 407 21.22 -6.03 20.46
N ILE A 408 20.87 -7.33 20.38
CA ILE A 408 19.76 -7.91 21.12
C ILE A 408 19.97 -7.81 22.63
N ALA A 409 21.21 -7.87 23.13
CA ALA A 409 21.48 -7.75 24.56
C ALA A 409 21.14 -6.34 25.07
N LYS A 410 21.48 -5.31 24.29
CA LYS A 410 21.09 -3.91 24.56
C LYS A 410 19.59 -3.67 24.40
N ILE A 411 18.90 -4.35 23.47
CA ILE A 411 17.43 -4.31 23.39
C ILE A 411 16.82 -4.88 24.68
N TYR A 412 17.31 -6.03 25.15
CA TYR A 412 16.83 -6.69 26.37
C TYR A 412 17.16 -5.90 27.66
N SER A 413 18.27 -5.16 27.71
CA SER A 413 18.55 -4.27 28.84
C SER A 413 17.57 -3.09 28.96
N GLN A 414 16.76 -2.86 27.91
CA GLN A 414 15.71 -1.85 27.87
C GLN A 414 14.31 -2.44 27.64
N ARG A 415 14.05 -3.67 28.15
CA ARG A 415 12.82 -4.45 27.92
C ARG A 415 11.51 -3.68 28.12
N ASP A 416 11.48 -2.73 29.06
CA ASP A 416 10.29 -1.89 29.35
C ASP A 416 9.79 -1.08 28.14
N ARG A 417 10.68 -0.75 27.17
CA ARG A 417 10.30 -0.08 25.91
C ARG A 417 9.55 -0.99 24.94
N PHE A 418 9.71 -2.31 25.10
CA PHE A 418 9.29 -3.34 24.15
C PHE A 418 8.42 -4.42 24.83
N PRO A 419 7.24 -4.07 25.38
CA PRO A 419 6.29 -5.05 25.87
C PRO A 419 5.88 -5.99 24.74
N GLY A 420 5.93 -7.30 25.02
CA GLY A 420 5.81 -8.37 24.03
C GLY A 420 7.12 -9.08 23.69
N LEU A 421 8.28 -8.57 24.13
CA LEU A 421 9.55 -9.31 24.01
C LEU A 421 9.46 -10.68 24.73
N PRO A 422 9.98 -11.77 24.15
CA PRO A 422 10.10 -13.07 24.83
C PRO A 422 10.84 -12.96 26.17
N ASP A 423 10.47 -13.78 27.16
CA ASP A 423 10.99 -13.66 28.53
C ASP A 423 12.49 -13.93 28.70
N GLN A 424 13.07 -14.73 27.81
CA GLN A 424 14.49 -15.08 27.83
C GLN A 424 15.15 -14.73 26.48
N ILE A 425 16.44 -14.43 26.54
CA ILE A 425 17.28 -14.30 25.35
C ILE A 425 17.49 -15.71 24.78
N GLY A 426 16.91 -15.96 23.61
CA GLY A 426 17.12 -17.17 22.83
C GLY A 426 18.40 -17.10 22.00
N GLU A 427 18.66 -18.15 21.23
CA GLU A 427 19.80 -18.18 20.32
C GLU A 427 19.60 -17.19 19.16
N THR A 428 20.61 -16.36 18.88
CA THR A 428 20.58 -15.37 17.78
C THR A 428 20.55 -15.97 16.38
N ASN A 429 20.56 -17.30 16.27
CA ASN A 429 20.45 -18.04 15.02
C ASN A 429 19.09 -18.76 14.90
N ASN A 430 18.22 -18.64 15.92
CA ASN A 430 16.87 -19.19 15.89
C ASN A 430 15.91 -18.18 15.25
N GLU A 431 15.57 -18.43 13.98
CA GLU A 431 14.69 -17.56 13.17
C GLU A 431 13.31 -17.34 13.79
N ILE A 432 12.72 -18.36 14.44
CA ILE A 432 11.40 -18.26 15.08
C ILE A 432 11.47 -17.28 16.25
N TRP A 433 12.50 -17.39 17.09
CA TRP A 433 12.68 -16.50 18.22
C TRP A 433 13.04 -15.06 17.76
N LEU A 434 13.91 -14.91 16.76
CA LEU A 434 14.19 -13.60 16.16
C LEU A 434 12.93 -12.94 15.59
N HIS A 435 12.02 -13.72 15.00
CA HIS A 435 10.74 -13.22 14.51
C HIS A 435 9.82 -12.72 15.64
N GLU A 436 9.77 -13.41 16.79
CA GLU A 436 9.07 -12.92 17.98
C GLU A 436 9.66 -11.61 18.50
N VAL A 437 10.99 -11.50 18.56
CA VAL A 437 11.69 -10.25 18.93
C VAL A 437 11.38 -9.13 17.91
N GLU A 438 11.36 -9.44 16.62
CA GLU A 438 11.02 -8.48 15.55
C GLU A 438 9.58 -7.96 15.68
N MET A 439 8.62 -8.83 16.01
CA MET A 439 7.22 -8.48 16.25
C MET A 439 7.05 -7.57 17.47
N ALA A 440 7.79 -7.82 18.54
CA ALA A 440 7.80 -6.97 19.73
C ALA A 440 8.48 -5.60 19.51
N THR A 441 9.40 -5.50 18.55
CA THR A 441 10.27 -4.32 18.34
C THR A 441 9.90 -3.55 17.07
N LEU A 442 10.32 -4.04 15.89
CA LEU A 442 10.20 -3.34 14.62
C LEU A 442 8.77 -3.41 14.06
N LYS A 443 8.11 -4.57 14.11
CA LYS A 443 6.76 -4.80 13.58
C LYS A 443 5.63 -4.52 14.60
N ARG A 444 5.94 -3.86 15.72
CA ARG A 444 4.95 -3.40 16.71
C ARG A 444 4.09 -2.27 16.12
N GLY A 445 2.85 -2.59 15.76
CA GLY A 445 1.89 -1.67 15.12
C GLY A 445 2.13 -1.49 13.61
N PRO A 446 1.34 -0.64 12.93
CA PRO A 446 1.37 -0.54 11.47
C PRO A 446 2.71 0.01 10.95
N VAL A 447 3.43 -0.78 10.14
CA VAL A 447 4.78 -0.46 9.65
C VAL A 447 4.84 0.85 8.87
N TYR A 448 3.82 1.14 8.05
CA TYR A 448 3.74 2.37 7.25
C TYR A 448 3.67 3.66 8.10
N ALA A 449 3.02 3.59 9.27
CA ALA A 449 2.90 4.71 10.21
C ALA A 449 4.17 4.87 11.08
N ASN A 450 4.93 3.79 11.27
CA ASN A 450 6.00 3.68 12.24
C ASN A 450 7.43 3.71 11.65
N SER A 451 7.63 4.10 10.39
CA SER A 451 8.98 4.06 9.75
C SER A 451 10.03 4.88 10.51
N ASP A 452 9.69 6.06 11.01
CA ASP A 452 10.62 6.89 11.81
C ASP A 452 11.04 6.20 13.12
N ARG A 453 10.09 5.53 13.79
CA ARG A 453 10.32 4.73 15.00
C ARG A 453 11.22 3.52 14.72
N ILE A 454 10.98 2.85 13.59
CA ILE A 454 11.80 1.72 13.13
C ILE A 454 13.23 2.20 12.86
N ALA A 455 13.40 3.29 12.11
CA ALA A 455 14.70 3.88 11.83
C ALA A 455 15.44 4.32 13.12
N GLN A 456 14.74 4.88 14.11
CA GLN A 456 15.32 5.21 15.43
C GLN A 456 15.79 3.99 16.21
N ILE A 457 15.03 2.87 16.17
CA ILE A 457 15.46 1.61 16.80
C ILE A 457 16.70 1.06 16.10
N ILE A 458 16.75 1.11 14.77
CA ILE A 458 17.94 0.67 14.03
C ILE A 458 19.14 1.57 14.36
N ASP A 459 18.97 2.89 14.40
CA ASP A 459 20.01 3.87 14.78
C ASP A 459 20.56 3.62 16.20
N GLU A 460 19.68 3.35 17.18
CA GLU A 460 20.08 3.12 18.56
C GLU A 460 20.70 1.74 18.80
N PHE A 461 20.21 0.70 18.13
CA PHE A 461 20.55 -0.70 18.44
C PHE A 461 21.34 -1.42 17.35
N ILE A 462 21.81 -0.77 16.28
CA ILE A 462 22.66 -1.43 15.27
C ILE A 462 23.99 -1.90 15.88
N ASP A 463 24.33 -3.17 15.63
CA ASP A 463 25.64 -3.73 15.94
C ASP A 463 26.59 -3.44 14.77
N LEU A 464 27.61 -2.60 15.02
CA LEU A 464 28.52 -2.16 13.98
C LEU A 464 29.40 -3.30 13.44
N GLU A 465 29.80 -4.28 14.27
CA GLU A 465 30.63 -5.40 13.81
C GLU A 465 29.83 -6.32 12.88
N LYS A 466 28.58 -6.61 13.24
CA LYS A 466 27.66 -7.36 12.37
C LYS A 466 27.34 -6.60 11.08
N TYR A 467 27.19 -5.27 11.14
CA TYR A 467 26.98 -4.44 9.95
C TYR A 467 28.21 -4.43 9.01
N GLU A 468 29.43 -4.39 9.53
CA GLU A 468 30.66 -4.51 8.72
C GLU A 468 30.73 -5.87 8.02
N ASN A 469 30.37 -6.95 8.72
CA ASN A 469 30.27 -8.30 8.15
C ASN A 469 29.21 -8.37 7.03
N PHE A 470 27.99 -7.89 7.28
CA PHE A 470 26.92 -7.79 6.28
C PHE A 470 27.37 -6.98 5.05
N SER A 471 27.99 -5.82 5.25
CA SER A 471 28.51 -4.97 4.18
C SER A 471 29.57 -5.68 3.35
N SER A 472 30.43 -6.46 3.99
CA SER A 472 31.49 -7.25 3.34
C SER A 472 30.91 -8.41 2.52
N GLN A 473 29.92 -9.13 3.04
CA GLN A 473 29.20 -10.18 2.31
C GLN A 473 28.48 -9.61 1.09
N LEU A 474 27.72 -8.52 1.26
CA LEU A 474 27.02 -7.84 0.18
C LEU A 474 27.99 -7.33 -0.90
N LYS A 475 29.19 -6.88 -0.51
CA LYS A 475 30.24 -6.48 -1.45
C LYS A 475 30.65 -7.63 -2.38
N VAL A 476 30.79 -8.86 -1.88
CA VAL A 476 31.11 -10.04 -2.71
C VAL A 476 30.03 -10.29 -3.77
N HIS A 477 28.76 -10.08 -3.45
CA HIS A 477 27.68 -10.19 -4.44
C HIS A 477 27.69 -9.03 -5.45
N VAL A 478 27.98 -7.79 -5.02
CA VAL A 478 28.20 -6.66 -5.92
C VAL A 478 29.39 -6.90 -6.85
N ASP A 479 30.51 -7.43 -6.34
CA ASP A 479 31.71 -7.72 -7.12
C ASP A 479 31.39 -8.70 -8.27
N LYS A 480 30.68 -9.80 -7.98
CA LYS A 480 30.23 -10.77 -9.00
C LYS A 480 29.41 -10.16 -10.14
N ILE A 481 28.49 -9.24 -9.85
CA ILE A 481 27.69 -8.55 -10.88
C ILE A 481 28.59 -7.84 -11.90
N PHE A 482 29.70 -7.25 -11.46
CA PHE A 482 30.63 -6.55 -12.35
C PHE A 482 31.70 -7.47 -12.95
N GLU A 483 32.08 -8.56 -12.28
CA GLU A 483 32.98 -9.61 -12.82
C GLU A 483 32.33 -10.40 -13.96
N GLU A 484 31.04 -10.76 -13.86
CA GLU A 484 30.28 -11.46 -14.90
C GLU A 484 30.15 -10.64 -16.21
N ILE A 485 30.40 -9.32 -16.13
CA ILE A 485 30.30 -8.37 -17.24
C ILE A 485 31.68 -8.02 -17.84
N GLU A 486 32.78 -8.29 -17.14
CA GLU A 486 34.10 -8.29 -17.78
C GLU A 486 34.27 -9.56 -18.63
N PRO A 487 34.29 -9.48 -19.98
CA PRO A 487 34.47 -10.68 -20.78
C PRO A 487 35.84 -11.30 -20.51
N LEU A 488 35.88 -12.64 -20.47
CA LEU A 488 37.05 -13.52 -20.41
C LEU A 488 38.14 -13.12 -21.43
N GLY A 489 38.89 -12.08 -21.10
CA GLY A 489 39.73 -11.31 -22.02
C GLY A 489 41.12 -10.97 -21.48
N LYS A 490 41.52 -11.63 -20.39
CA LYS A 490 42.90 -11.64 -19.86
C LYS A 490 43.31 -13.03 -19.36
N LYS A 491 43.23 -14.03 -20.24
CA LYS A 491 44.13 -15.21 -20.18
C LYS A 491 45.13 -15.12 -21.33
N SER A 492 46.05 -14.16 -21.22
CA SER A 492 47.25 -14.09 -22.05
C SER A 492 48.16 -15.26 -21.72
N LYS A 493 48.54 -16.03 -22.75
CA LYS A 493 49.75 -16.86 -22.74
C LYS A 493 50.99 -15.96 -22.74
#